data_AF-A0A1F7KAQ9-F1
#
_entry.id   AF-A0A1F7KAQ9-F1
#
_cell.length_a   1.000
_cell.length_b   1.000
_cell.length_c   1.000
_cell.angle_alpha   90.00
_cell.angle_beta   90.00
_cell.angle_gamma   90.00
#
_symmetry.space_group_name_H-M   'P 1'
#
loop_
_entity.id
_entity.type
_entity.pdbx_description
1 polymer ?
#
loop_
_entity_poly.entity_id
_entity_poly.type
_entity_poly.pdbx_seq_one_letter_code
_entity_poly.pdbx_strand_id
1 'polypeptide(L)'
;MINPFKALGDLRNFQQKAQAMQQQLAQEEVTVEKNGIKIVMSGDQKVKSIEIDGVMENRIAEAFAEAVKKTQEIAAQKLMQMQE
;
A
#
# COMPACT_ATOMS: atom_id res chain seq x y z
N MET A 1 7.04 -30.74 -19.90
CA MET A 1 6.09 -31.04 -18.80
C MET A 1 6.25 -29.98 -17.74
N ILE A 2 5.21 -29.18 -17.49
CA ILE A 2 5.20 -28.16 -16.43
C ILE A 2 5.13 -28.92 -15.10
N ASN A 3 6.17 -28.82 -14.26
CA ASN A 3 6.26 -29.58 -13.01
C ASN A 3 5.47 -28.83 -11.91
N PRO A 4 4.25 -29.25 -11.54
CA PRO A 4 3.35 -28.50 -10.66
C PRO A 4 3.95 -28.27 -9.25
N PHE A 5 4.83 -29.16 -8.81
CA PHE A 5 5.55 -29.03 -7.55
C PHE A 5 6.59 -27.90 -7.56
N LYS A 6 7.19 -27.57 -8.72
CA LYS A 6 8.10 -26.42 -8.84
C LYS A 6 7.33 -25.10 -8.81
N ALA A 7 6.22 -25.01 -9.55
CA ALA A 7 5.34 -23.83 -9.56
C ALA A 7 4.79 -23.51 -8.15
N LEU A 8 4.45 -24.53 -7.36
CA LEU A 8 3.99 -24.35 -5.97
C LEU A 8 5.10 -23.85 -5.03
N GLY A 9 6.34 -24.32 -5.23
CA GLY A 9 7.50 -23.85 -4.47
C GLY A 9 7.84 -22.39 -4.80
N ASP A 10 7.79 -22.02 -6.08
CA ASP A 10 8.06 -20.66 -6.53
C ASP A 10 7.01 -19.66 -6.02
N LEU A 11 5.73 -20.06 -5.97
CA LEU A 11 4.64 -19.25 -5.42
C LEU A 11 4.82 -18.97 -3.92
N ARG A 12 5.22 -19.98 -3.13
CA ARG A 12 5.49 -19.82 -1.70
C ARG A 12 6.69 -18.89 -1.44
N ASN A 13 7.76 -19.06 -2.19
CA ASN A 13 8.94 -18.20 -2.10
C ASN A 13 8.60 -16.74 -2.45
N PHE A 14 7.79 -16.54 -3.50
CA PHE A 14 7.31 -15.21 -3.87
C PHE A 14 6.45 -14.58 -2.77
N GLN A 15 5.50 -15.35 -2.21
CA GLN A 15 4.65 -14.88 -1.10
C GLN A 15 5.48 -14.45 0.12
N GLN A 16 6.47 -15.26 0.51
CA GLN A 16 7.37 -14.92 1.63
C GLN A 16 8.17 -13.64 1.35
N LYS A 17 8.72 -13.50 0.14
CA LYS A 17 9.45 -12.29 -0.27
C LYS A 17 8.56 -11.06 -0.27
N ALA A 18 7.33 -11.18 -0.79
CA ALA A 18 6.36 -10.09 -0.80
C ALA A 18 5.97 -9.66 0.62
N GLN A 19 5.76 -10.62 1.53
CA GLN A 19 5.44 -10.33 2.93
C GLN A 19 6.61 -9.65 3.66
N ALA A 20 7.85 -10.13 3.48
CA ALA A 20 9.03 -9.51 4.05
C ALA A 20 9.23 -8.07 3.53
N MET A 21 9.01 -7.85 2.23
CA MET A 21 9.06 -6.51 1.63
C MET A 21 7.97 -5.60 2.21
N GLN A 22 6.73 -6.07 2.34
CA GLN A 22 5.67 -5.29 2.98
C GLN A 22 6.02 -4.90 4.42
N GLN A 23 6.61 -5.82 5.20
CA GLN A 23 7.04 -5.53 6.57
C GLN A 23 8.17 -4.50 6.62
N GLN A 24 9.09 -4.53 5.66
CA GLN A 24 10.15 -3.51 5.55
C GLN A 24 9.56 -2.16 5.19
N LEU A 25 8.70 -2.09 4.18
CA LEU A 25 8.03 -0.85 3.76
C LEU A 25 7.14 -0.26 4.85
N ALA A 26 6.50 -1.08 5.68
CA ALA A 26 5.68 -0.60 6.78
C ALA A 26 6.49 0.09 7.90
N GLN A 27 7.79 -0.20 8.00
CA GLN A 27 8.70 0.46 8.95
C GLN A 27 9.17 1.83 8.44
N GLU A 28 9.22 2.02 7.13
CA GLU A 28 9.53 3.30 6.53
C GLU A 28 8.38 4.29 6.75
N GLU A 29 8.72 5.53 7.09
CA GLU A 29 7.77 6.61 7.26
C GLU A 29 8.08 7.73 6.27
N VAL A 30 7.05 8.14 5.54
CA VAL A 30 7.09 9.21 4.56
C VAL A 30 6.26 10.36 5.10
N THR A 31 6.90 11.51 5.26
CA THR A 31 6.22 12.77 5.62
C THR A 31 6.31 13.72 4.44
N VAL A 32 5.16 14.26 4.03
CA VAL A 32 5.06 15.29 3.00
C VAL A 32 4.39 16.50 3.61
N GLU A 33 5.04 17.65 3.48
CA GLU A 33 4.51 18.94 3.93
C GLU A 33 4.43 19.92 2.77
N LYS A 34 3.23 20.46 2.51
CA LYS A 34 3.00 21.41 1.44
C LYS A 34 1.77 22.27 1.72
N ASN A 35 1.90 23.58 1.57
CA ASN A 35 0.78 24.54 1.71
C ASN A 35 0.01 24.39 3.04
N GLY A 36 0.72 24.22 4.16
CA GLY A 36 0.09 24.03 5.48
C GLY A 36 -0.48 22.64 5.73
N ILE A 37 -0.41 21.73 4.74
CA ILE A 37 -0.87 20.35 4.87
C ILE A 37 0.34 19.46 5.12
N LYS A 38 0.29 18.69 6.20
CA LYS A 38 1.28 17.65 6.52
C LYS A 38 0.61 16.29 6.51
N ILE A 39 1.14 15.38 5.71
CA ILE A 39 0.67 14.00 5.60
C ILE A 39 1.79 13.08 6.07
N VAL A 40 1.46 12.18 7.00
CA VAL A 40 2.36 11.13 7.47
C VAL A 40 1.79 9.78 7.04
N MET A 41 2.60 9.00 6.32
CA MET A 41 2.21 7.71 5.77
C MET A 41 3.35 6.72 5.91
N SER A 42 3.06 5.42 6.04
CA SER A 42 4.10 4.39 5.92
C SER A 42 4.47 4.12 4.45
N GLY A 43 5.63 3.50 4.22
CA GLY A 43 6.10 3.12 2.88
C GLY A 43 5.20 2.09 2.18
N ASP A 44 4.38 1.33 2.93
CA ASP A 44 3.31 0.48 2.39
C ASP A 44 1.99 1.24 2.14
N GLN A 45 2.04 2.57 2.15
CA GLN A 45 0.93 3.49 1.85
C GLN A 45 -0.23 3.46 2.85
N LYS A 46 0.02 3.18 4.14
CA LYS A 46 -1.00 3.37 5.19
C LYS A 46 -0.91 4.76 5.78
N VAL A 47 -2.02 5.49 5.72
CA VAL A 47 -2.16 6.84 6.26
C VAL A 47 -2.08 6.78 7.78
N LYS A 48 -1.12 7.48 8.38
CA LYS A 48 -0.96 7.59 9.84
C LYS A 48 -1.63 8.83 10.38
N SER A 49 -1.37 9.99 9.77
CA SER A 49 -2.01 11.26 10.14
C SER A 49 -2.06 12.23 8.97
N ILE A 50 -3.05 13.12 9.01
CA ILE A 50 -3.13 14.30 8.16
C ILE A 50 -3.38 15.49 9.07
N GLU A 51 -2.54 16.51 8.95
CA GLU A 51 -2.61 17.76 9.67
C GLU A 51 -2.79 18.91 8.66
N ILE A 52 -3.63 19.88 9.00
CA ILE A 52 -3.82 21.12 8.24
C ILE A 52 -3.63 22.28 9.20
N ASP A 53 -2.65 23.14 8.92
CA ASP A 53 -2.28 24.30 9.73
C ASP A 53 -2.05 23.93 11.21
N GLY A 54 -1.48 22.75 11.46
CA GLY A 54 -1.18 22.22 12.79
C GLY A 54 -2.36 21.54 13.50
N VAL A 55 -3.51 21.40 12.85
CA VAL A 55 -4.69 20.72 13.40
C VAL A 55 -4.84 19.34 12.74
N MET A 56 -4.95 18.28 13.54
CA MET A 56 -5.23 16.93 13.02
C MET A 56 -6.64 16.86 12.44
N GLU A 57 -6.76 16.44 11.19
CA GLU A 57 -8.02 16.29 10.47
C GLU A 57 -8.32 14.82 10.17
N ASN A 58 -8.81 14.10 11.19
CA ASN A 58 -9.10 12.66 11.09
C ASN A 58 -10.09 12.31 9.97
N ARG A 59 -11.08 13.17 9.70
CA ARG A 59 -12.06 12.96 8.62
C ARG A 59 -11.39 12.93 7.25
N ILE A 60 -10.35 13.75 7.05
CA ILE A 60 -9.58 13.79 5.81
C ILE A 60 -8.68 12.57 5.72
N ALA A 61 -8.05 12.17 6.83
CA ALA A 61 -7.27 10.93 6.90
C ALA A 61 -8.09 9.69 6.53
N GLU A 62 -9.31 9.57 7.05
CA GLU A 62 -10.25 8.48 6.74
C GLU A 62 -10.65 8.49 5.26
N ALA A 63 -11.08 9.64 4.73
CA ALA A 63 -11.47 9.77 3.32
C ALA A 63 -10.30 9.47 2.37
N PHE A 64 -9.08 9.93 2.72
CA PHE A 64 -7.89 9.68 1.93
C PHE A 64 -7.49 8.19 1.98
N ALA A 65 -7.56 7.55 3.14
CA ALA A 65 -7.33 6.11 3.27
C ALA A 65 -8.33 5.28 2.43
N GLU A 66 -9.61 5.68 2.39
CA GLU A 66 -10.60 5.05 1.54
C GLU A 66 -10.29 5.23 0.04
N ALA A 67 -9.85 6.42 -0.37
CA ALA A 67 -9.44 6.69 -1.75
C ALA A 67 -8.22 5.87 -2.18
N VAL A 68 -7.23 5.72 -1.31
CA VAL A 68 -6.06 4.86 -1.54
C VAL A 68 -6.49 3.41 -1.71
N LYS A 69 -7.36 2.90 -0.83
CA LYS A 69 -7.89 1.52 -0.92
C LYS A 69 -8.65 1.29 -2.23
N LYS A 70 -9.55 2.19 -2.61
CA LYS A 70 -10.29 2.10 -3.90
C LYS A 70 -9.33 2.09 -5.09
N THR A 71 -8.28 2.90 -5.05
CA THR A 71 -7.27 2.94 -6.11
C THR A 71 -6.52 1.61 -6.21
N GLN A 72 -6.17 0.99 -5.08
CA GLN A 72 -5.54 -0.34 -5.04
C GLN A 72 -6.47 -1.42 -5.59
N GLU A 73 -7.76 -1.39 -5.26
CA GLU A 73 -8.77 -2.32 -5.79
C GLU A 73 -8.89 -2.20 -7.31
N ILE A 74 -8.95 -0.98 -7.86
CA ILE A 74 -8.96 -0.73 -9.31
C ILE A 74 -7.68 -1.25 -9.98
N ALA A 75 -6.51 -1.00 -9.38
CA ALA A 75 -5.24 -1.49 -9.90
C ALA A 75 -5.20 -3.03 -9.93
N ALA A 76 -5.68 -3.68 -8.87
CA ALA A 76 -5.77 -5.14 -8.80
C ALA A 76 -6.70 -5.71 -9.88
N GLN A 77 -7.88 -5.09 -10.07
CA GLN A 77 -8.83 -5.49 -11.12
C GLN A 77 -8.19 -5.38 -12.51
N LYS A 78 -7.49 -4.28 -12.81
CA LYS A 78 -6.79 -4.11 -14.09
C LYS A 78 -5.69 -5.15 -14.32
N LEU A 79 -4.92 -5.49 -13.28
CA LEU A 79 -3.88 -6.52 -13.37
C LEU A 79 -4.45 -7.92 -13.65
N MET A 80 -5.65 -8.22 -13.15
CA MET A 80 -6.34 -9.47 -13.44
C MET A 80 -6.82 -9.50 -14.90
N GLN A 81 -7.43 -8.41 -15.38
CA GLN A 81 -7.87 -8.29 -16.78
C GLN A 81 -6.73 -8.40 -17.80
N MET A 82 -5.50 -7.99 -17.44
CA MET A 82 -4.33 -8.14 -18.31
C MET A 82 -3.78 -9.57 -18.36
N GLN A 83 -4.18 -10.45 -17.44
CA GLN A 83 -3.76 -11.86 -17.37
C GLN A 83 -4.77 -12.83 -18.00
N GLU A 84 -5.98 -12.35 -18.31
CA GLU A 84 -6.98 -13.04 -19.14
C GLU A 84 -6.72 -12.81 -20.64
#